data_AF-A0A8T3R1X1-F1
#
_entry.id   AF-A0A8T3R1X1-F1
#
_cell.length_a   1.000
_cell.length_b   1.000
_cell.length_c   1.000
_cell.angle_alpha   90.00
_cell.angle_beta   90.00
_cell.angle_gamma   90.00
#
_symmetry.space_group_name_H-M   'P 1'
#
loop_
_entity.id
_entity.type
_entity.pdbx_description
1 polymer ?
#
loop_
_entity_poly.entity_id
_entity_poly.type
_entity_poly.pdbx_seq_one_letter_code
_entity_poly.pdbx_strand_id
1 'polypeptide(L)'
;MTDPTVTAIAAPRLALGDGAAAYDAAVDQARTGEWANRLFDRDVTLWSDDARVGEAIADRLGWLDAPEHFTGGIAALEAFGDAIVEQGYTTVVIAGMGGSSLAPDVLHRTFGSSSGYLALRILDSTDPEYVAATLDDVDPLRTLVIIASKSGTTTEPNAFLAYAWARADAALDSVSHRPYENAGAY
;
A
#
# COMPACT_ATOMS: atom_id res chain seq x y z
N MET A 1 -20.01 5.72 26.47
CA MET A 1 -21.36 5.27 26.09
C MET A 1 -21.58 5.66 24.63
N THR A 2 -21.19 4.77 23.72
CA THR A 2 -21.55 4.77 22.29
C THR A 2 -21.43 3.32 21.86
N ASP A 3 -22.57 2.67 21.74
CA ASP A 3 -22.75 1.35 21.15
C ASP A 3 -22.58 1.49 19.63
N PRO A 4 -21.56 0.90 18.98
CA PRO A 4 -21.54 0.82 17.54
C PRO A 4 -22.42 -0.36 17.17
N THR A 5 -23.71 -0.13 17.05
CA THR A 5 -24.60 -1.07 16.37
C THR A 5 -24.20 -1.06 14.90
N VAL A 6 -23.15 -1.82 14.56
CA VAL A 6 -22.83 -2.19 13.20
C VAL A 6 -24.03 -3.00 12.74
N THR A 7 -24.95 -2.34 12.04
CA THR A 7 -26.02 -3.03 11.33
C THR A 7 -25.31 -3.93 10.33
N ALA A 8 -25.26 -5.22 10.62
CA ALA A 8 -24.70 -6.19 9.69
C ALA A 8 -25.48 -6.04 8.38
N ILE A 9 -24.85 -5.46 7.37
CA ILE A 9 -25.40 -5.41 6.03
C ILE A 9 -25.47 -6.87 5.61
N ALA A 10 -26.69 -7.40 5.46
CA ALA A 10 -26.89 -8.74 4.93
C ALA A 10 -26.10 -8.83 3.61
N ALA A 11 -25.21 -9.82 3.52
CA ALA A 11 -24.35 -9.97 2.35
C ALA A 11 -25.24 -9.96 1.10
N PRO A 12 -24.97 -9.08 0.11
CA PRO A 12 -25.81 -8.98 -1.06
C PRO A 12 -25.83 -10.33 -1.78
N ARG A 13 -27.03 -10.82 -2.09
CA ARG A 13 -27.18 -12.02 -2.90
C ARG A 13 -26.99 -11.65 -4.36
N LEU A 14 -25.77 -11.74 -4.83
CA LEU A 14 -25.39 -11.45 -6.21
C LEU A 14 -25.78 -12.64 -7.10
N ALA A 15 -26.40 -12.35 -8.25
CA ALA A 15 -26.71 -13.33 -9.29
C ALA A 15 -26.42 -12.70 -10.66
N LEU A 16 -25.93 -13.52 -11.59
CA LEU A 16 -25.60 -13.06 -12.94
C LEU A 16 -26.84 -12.79 -13.81
N GLY A 17 -28.02 -13.26 -13.40
CA GLY A 17 -29.27 -13.11 -14.14
C GLY A 17 -29.15 -13.63 -15.58
N ASP A 18 -29.62 -12.84 -16.53
CA ASP A 18 -29.54 -13.15 -17.97
C ASP A 18 -28.08 -13.29 -18.49
N GLY A 19 -27.10 -12.81 -17.72
CA GLY A 19 -25.67 -12.95 -18.03
C GLY A 19 -25.08 -14.32 -17.72
N ALA A 20 -25.81 -15.23 -17.06
CA ALA A 20 -25.29 -16.54 -16.64
C ALA A 20 -24.77 -17.38 -17.84
N ALA A 21 -25.55 -17.46 -18.92
CA ALA A 21 -25.15 -18.22 -20.11
C ALA A 21 -23.89 -17.65 -20.79
N ALA A 22 -23.76 -16.31 -20.83
CA ALA A 22 -22.58 -15.65 -21.39
C ALA A 22 -21.33 -15.87 -20.52
N TYR A 23 -21.50 -15.85 -19.19
CA TYR A 23 -20.44 -16.19 -18.24
C TYR A 23 -19.98 -17.64 -18.40
N ASP A 24 -20.90 -18.60 -18.42
CA ASP A 24 -20.56 -20.02 -18.57
C ASP A 24 -19.81 -20.27 -19.88
N ALA A 25 -20.29 -19.69 -20.99
CA ALA A 25 -19.60 -19.79 -22.28
C ALA A 25 -18.18 -19.18 -22.25
N ALA A 26 -17.99 -18.03 -21.59
CA ALA A 26 -16.69 -17.40 -21.43
C ALA A 26 -15.73 -18.23 -20.56
N VAL A 27 -16.25 -18.84 -19.49
CA VAL A 27 -15.49 -19.75 -18.62
C VAL A 27 -15.06 -21.00 -19.38
N ASP A 28 -15.97 -21.61 -20.16
CA ASP A 28 -15.65 -22.77 -20.97
C ASP A 28 -14.62 -22.45 -22.04
N GLN A 29 -14.73 -21.29 -22.71
CA GLN A 29 -13.72 -20.82 -23.65
C GLN A 29 -12.35 -20.65 -22.98
N ALA A 30 -12.30 -20.02 -21.80
CA ALA A 30 -11.05 -19.80 -21.08
C ALA A 30 -10.39 -21.11 -20.63
N ARG A 31 -11.20 -22.10 -20.25
CA ARG A 31 -10.73 -23.45 -19.88
C ARG A 31 -10.23 -24.22 -21.08
N THR A 32 -11.02 -24.31 -22.15
CA THR A 32 -10.63 -25.03 -23.38
C THR A 32 -9.41 -24.39 -24.04
N GLY A 33 -9.29 -23.06 -23.97
CA GLY A 33 -8.13 -22.33 -24.48
C GLY A 33 -6.92 -22.33 -23.54
N GLU A 34 -6.99 -23.01 -22.38
CA GLU A 34 -5.95 -23.09 -21.36
C GLU A 34 -5.38 -21.73 -20.92
N TRP A 35 -6.24 -20.71 -20.81
CA TRP A 35 -5.78 -19.33 -20.60
C TRP A 35 -4.94 -19.15 -19.35
N ALA A 36 -5.23 -19.90 -18.28
CA ALA A 36 -4.44 -19.85 -17.05
C ALA A 36 -3.00 -20.34 -17.29
N ASN A 37 -2.83 -21.52 -17.89
CA ASN A 37 -1.49 -22.06 -18.17
C ASN A 37 -0.73 -21.13 -19.12
N ARG A 38 -1.37 -20.70 -20.19
CA ARG A 38 -0.80 -19.77 -21.18
C ARG A 38 -0.39 -18.43 -20.57
N LEU A 39 -1.18 -17.90 -19.62
CA LEU A 39 -0.83 -16.69 -18.88
C LEU A 39 0.47 -16.89 -18.09
N PHE A 40 0.60 -18.00 -17.35
CA PHE A 40 1.81 -18.33 -16.59
C PHE A 40 3.02 -18.66 -17.49
N ASP A 41 2.77 -19.21 -18.68
CA ASP A 41 3.78 -19.42 -19.73
C ASP A 41 4.15 -18.12 -20.48
N ARG A 42 3.55 -16.98 -20.10
CA ARG A 42 3.72 -15.66 -20.72
C ARG A 42 3.37 -15.64 -22.21
N ASP A 43 2.38 -16.44 -22.62
CA ASP A 43 1.88 -16.43 -23.97
C ASP A 43 1.07 -15.16 -24.24
N VAL A 44 1.71 -14.20 -24.90
CA VAL A 44 1.15 -12.90 -25.24
C VAL A 44 0.05 -12.96 -26.30
N THR A 45 -0.06 -14.08 -27.03
CA THR A 45 -1.12 -14.28 -28.04
C THR A 45 -2.50 -14.46 -27.41
N LEU A 46 -2.60 -14.54 -26.07
CA LEU A 46 -3.85 -14.37 -25.33
C LEU A 46 -4.51 -13.01 -25.57
N TRP A 47 -3.74 -11.98 -25.92
CA TRP A 47 -4.25 -10.63 -26.15
C TRP A 47 -3.99 -10.09 -27.56
N SER A 48 -2.88 -10.46 -28.19
CA SER A 48 -2.55 -9.94 -29.52
C SER A 48 -1.56 -10.82 -30.28
N ASP A 49 -1.81 -10.98 -31.59
CA ASP A 49 -0.86 -11.59 -32.53
C ASP A 49 0.14 -10.55 -33.10
N ASP A 50 -0.01 -9.27 -32.77
CA ASP A 50 0.94 -8.22 -33.16
C ASP A 50 2.21 -8.32 -32.30
N ALA A 51 3.36 -8.58 -32.93
CA ALA A 51 4.62 -8.81 -32.25
C ALA A 51 5.06 -7.63 -31.35
N ARG A 52 4.82 -6.39 -31.77
CA ARG A 52 5.18 -5.19 -31.00
C ARG A 52 4.27 -5.03 -29.79
N VAL A 53 2.99 -5.34 -29.93
CA VAL A 53 2.04 -5.37 -28.80
C VAL A 53 2.41 -6.50 -27.84
N GLY A 54 2.76 -7.67 -28.38
CA GLY A 54 3.20 -8.83 -27.62
C GLY A 54 4.42 -8.55 -26.75
N GLU A 55 5.49 -7.97 -27.30
CA GLU A 55 6.69 -7.58 -26.56
C GLU A 55 6.35 -6.67 -25.37
N ALA A 56 5.51 -5.66 -25.62
CA ALA A 56 5.05 -4.74 -24.58
C ALA A 56 4.23 -5.45 -23.48
N ILE A 57 3.44 -6.48 -23.83
CA ILE A 57 2.69 -7.27 -22.83
C ILE A 57 3.64 -8.14 -22.02
N ALA A 58 4.60 -8.82 -22.66
CA ALA A 58 5.58 -9.66 -21.97
C ALA A 58 6.33 -8.88 -20.87
N ASP A 59 6.75 -7.65 -21.18
CA ASP A 59 7.40 -6.74 -20.21
C ASP A 59 6.52 -6.40 -18.99
N ARG A 60 5.20 -6.51 -19.12
CA ARG A 60 4.23 -6.21 -18.05
C ARG A 60 3.83 -7.43 -17.23
N LEU A 61 4.19 -8.65 -17.64
CA LEU A 61 3.78 -9.89 -16.95
C LEU A 61 4.69 -10.29 -15.79
N GLY A 62 5.74 -9.51 -15.47
CA GLY A 62 6.63 -9.81 -14.34
C GLY A 62 5.96 -9.85 -12.96
N TRP A 63 4.70 -9.39 -12.82
CA TRP A 63 3.94 -9.52 -11.58
C TRP A 63 3.60 -10.98 -11.24
N LEU A 64 3.60 -11.88 -12.24
CA LEU A 64 3.32 -13.31 -12.04
C LEU A 64 4.37 -13.98 -11.14
N ASP A 65 5.61 -13.51 -11.19
CA ASP A 65 6.72 -14.06 -10.40
C ASP A 65 6.89 -13.35 -9.04
N ALA A 66 6.14 -12.26 -8.80
CA ALA A 66 6.31 -11.44 -7.62
C ALA A 66 6.20 -12.24 -6.30
N PRO A 67 5.21 -13.13 -6.10
CA PRO A 67 5.12 -13.93 -4.88
C PRO A 67 6.37 -14.79 -4.62
N GLU A 68 6.89 -15.44 -5.65
CA GLU A 68 8.10 -16.25 -5.54
C GLU A 68 9.34 -15.39 -5.24
N HIS A 69 9.48 -14.27 -5.96
CA HIS A 69 10.59 -13.33 -5.77
C HIS A 69 10.65 -12.78 -4.33
N PHE A 70 9.49 -12.44 -3.76
CA PHE A 70 9.43 -11.85 -2.42
C PHE A 70 9.49 -12.89 -1.29
N THR A 71 9.33 -14.18 -1.57
CA THR A 71 9.41 -15.24 -0.54
C THR A 71 10.76 -15.21 0.19
N GLY A 72 11.86 -14.99 -0.54
CA GLY A 72 13.20 -14.88 0.06
C GLY A 72 13.42 -13.60 0.87
N GLY A 73 12.57 -12.57 0.70
CA GLY A 73 12.66 -11.29 1.39
C GLY A 73 11.85 -11.20 2.68
N ILE A 74 10.99 -12.17 2.98
CA ILE A 74 10.04 -12.13 4.11
C ILE A 74 10.79 -11.88 5.43
N ALA A 75 11.80 -12.69 5.74
CA ALA A 75 12.54 -12.57 7.00
C ALA A 75 13.22 -11.20 7.16
N ALA A 76 13.69 -10.59 6.07
CA ALA A 76 14.29 -9.26 6.10
C ALA A 76 13.23 -8.16 6.32
N LEU A 77 12.04 -8.30 5.75
CA LEU A 77 10.92 -7.37 5.94
C LEU A 77 10.35 -7.46 7.36
N GLU A 78 10.23 -8.67 7.91
CA GLU A 78 9.83 -8.90 9.30
C GLU A 78 10.83 -8.26 10.27
N ALA A 79 12.13 -8.54 10.09
CA ALA A 79 13.18 -7.95 10.89
C ALA A 79 13.22 -6.41 10.80
N PHE A 80 12.93 -5.83 9.63
CA PHE A 80 12.78 -4.39 9.47
C PHE A 80 11.59 -3.86 10.29
N GLY A 81 10.44 -4.51 10.21
CA GLY A 81 9.26 -4.15 11.00
C GLY A 81 9.54 -4.19 12.50
N ASP A 82 10.18 -5.25 12.98
CA ASP A 82 10.53 -5.43 14.39
C ASP A 82 11.49 -4.34 14.87
N ALA A 83 12.53 -4.03 14.09
CA ALA A 83 13.48 -2.98 14.41
C ALA A 83 12.82 -1.59 14.51
N ILE A 84 11.82 -1.31 13.67
CA ILE A 84 11.07 -0.04 13.72
C ILE A 84 10.20 0.02 14.99
N VAL A 85 9.57 -1.09 15.40
CA VAL A 85 8.84 -1.18 16.66
C VAL A 85 9.78 -0.97 17.86
N GLU A 86 10.94 -1.64 17.87
CA GLU A 86 11.95 -1.51 18.93
C GLU A 86 12.49 -0.09 19.07
N GLN A 87 12.60 0.65 17.96
CA GLN A 87 12.99 2.06 17.95
C GLN A 87 11.90 3.01 18.47
N GLY A 88 10.70 2.50 18.78
CA GLY A 88 9.61 3.27 19.40
C GLY A 88 8.74 4.04 18.41
N TYR A 89 8.77 3.70 17.12
CA TYR A 89 7.81 4.24 16.16
C TYR A 89 6.40 3.71 16.45
N THR A 90 5.40 4.58 16.29
CA THR A 90 4.01 4.26 16.62
C THR A 90 3.10 4.30 15.41
N THR A 91 3.49 5.04 14.36
CA THR A 91 2.67 5.27 13.17
C THR A 91 3.51 5.08 11.91
N VAL A 92 2.92 4.46 10.89
CA VAL A 92 3.46 4.41 9.54
C VAL A 92 2.48 5.07 8.57
N VAL A 93 2.99 5.96 7.73
CA VAL A 93 2.24 6.61 6.66
C VAL A 93 2.77 6.10 5.33
N ILE A 94 1.92 5.44 4.53
CA ILE A 94 2.24 5.11 3.14
C ILE A 94 1.76 6.25 2.27
N ALA A 95 2.70 6.98 1.67
CA ALA A 95 2.43 8.11 0.80
C ALA A 95 2.71 7.74 -0.65
N GLY A 96 1.66 7.71 -1.48
CA GLY A 96 1.75 7.22 -2.84
C GLY A 96 0.44 7.47 -3.60
N MET A 97 0.44 7.21 -4.91
CA MET A 97 -0.76 7.38 -5.74
C MET A 97 -1.17 6.07 -6.41
N GLY A 98 -2.48 5.89 -6.60
CA GLY A 98 -3.04 4.77 -7.36
C GLY A 98 -2.66 3.42 -6.76
N GLY A 99 -2.09 2.51 -7.56
CA GLY A 99 -1.71 1.17 -7.09
C GLY A 99 -0.73 1.17 -5.91
N SER A 100 0.07 2.23 -5.75
CA SER A 100 1.04 2.38 -4.65
C SER A 100 0.39 2.70 -3.30
N SER A 101 -0.86 3.20 -3.27
CA SER A 101 -1.64 3.42 -2.05
C SER A 101 -2.81 2.44 -1.90
N LEU A 102 -3.46 2.07 -3.01
CA LEU A 102 -4.65 1.22 -3.00
C LEU A 102 -4.35 -0.22 -2.56
N ALA A 103 -3.23 -0.81 -2.99
CA ALA A 103 -2.84 -2.14 -2.54
C ALA A 103 -2.66 -2.22 -1.01
N PRO A 104 -1.86 -1.35 -0.37
CA PRO A 104 -1.74 -1.36 1.09
C PRO A 104 -3.05 -0.99 1.80
N ASP A 105 -3.86 -0.07 1.27
CA ASP A 105 -5.17 0.28 1.86
C ASP A 105 -6.12 -0.93 1.90
N VAL A 106 -6.23 -1.69 0.80
CA VAL A 106 -7.06 -2.90 0.75
C VAL A 106 -6.55 -3.95 1.74
N LEU A 107 -5.24 -4.17 1.82
CA LEU A 107 -4.66 -5.11 2.79
C LEU A 107 -4.95 -4.67 4.23
N HIS A 108 -4.80 -3.38 4.53
CA HIS A 108 -5.10 -2.85 5.84
C HIS A 108 -6.56 -2.98 6.23
N ARG A 109 -7.50 -2.66 5.33
CA ARG A 109 -8.94 -2.83 5.57
C ARG A 109 -9.35 -4.29 5.74
N THR A 110 -8.60 -5.21 5.12
CA THR A 110 -8.89 -6.64 5.17
C THR A 110 -8.34 -7.29 6.45
N PHE A 111 -7.10 -6.94 6.83
CA PHE A 111 -6.38 -7.63 7.91
C PHE A 111 -6.20 -6.79 9.18
N GLY A 112 -6.42 -5.47 9.10
CA GLY A 112 -6.16 -4.53 10.20
C GLY A 112 -4.67 -4.33 10.48
N SER A 113 -4.37 -3.84 11.68
CA SER A 113 -3.02 -3.82 12.24
C SER A 113 -2.85 -4.94 13.25
N SER A 114 -1.74 -5.65 13.20
CA SER A 114 -1.35 -6.63 14.22
C SER A 114 -1.15 -5.94 15.57
N SER A 115 -1.58 -6.60 16.66
CA SER A 115 -1.34 -6.10 18.02
C SER A 115 0.16 -5.94 18.26
N GLY A 116 0.56 -4.79 18.82
CA GLY A 116 1.97 -4.47 19.07
C GLY A 116 2.73 -3.85 17.89
N TYR A 117 2.09 -3.74 16.71
CA TYR A 117 2.66 -3.04 15.55
C TYR A 117 2.05 -1.64 15.36
N LEU A 118 2.62 -0.90 14.41
CA LEU A 118 2.31 0.50 14.14
C LEU A 118 0.89 0.68 13.59
N ALA A 119 0.29 1.82 13.89
CA ALA A 119 -0.91 2.27 13.20
C ALA A 119 -0.56 2.65 11.76
N LEU A 120 -1.31 2.13 10.78
CA LEU A 120 -1.11 2.44 9.36
C LEU A 120 -2.07 3.54 8.90
N ARG A 121 -1.53 4.53 8.18
CA ARG A 121 -2.28 5.58 7.49
C ARG A 121 -1.89 5.64 6.02
N ILE A 122 -2.84 6.06 5.19
CA ILE A 122 -2.65 6.21 3.74
C ILE A 122 -2.67 7.69 3.40
N LEU A 123 -1.70 8.15 2.62
CA LEU A 123 -1.64 9.49 2.06
C LEU A 123 -1.62 9.41 0.53
N ASP A 124 -2.78 9.56 -0.09
CA ASP A 124 -2.96 9.43 -1.55
C ASP A 124 -3.79 10.55 -2.18
N SER A 125 -3.95 11.65 -1.43
CA SER A 125 -4.62 12.85 -1.89
C SER A 125 -3.73 14.07 -1.65
N THR A 126 -3.74 14.99 -2.61
CA THR A 126 -3.11 16.32 -2.48
C THR A 126 -4.06 17.37 -1.92
N ASP A 127 -5.29 16.98 -1.55
CA ASP A 127 -6.21 17.85 -0.83
C ASP A 127 -5.59 18.26 0.51
N PRO A 128 -5.39 19.57 0.76
CA PRO A 128 -4.78 20.05 2.01
C PRO A 128 -5.49 19.56 3.27
N GLU A 129 -6.82 19.40 3.26
CA GLU A 129 -7.57 18.91 4.42
C GLU A 129 -7.27 17.44 4.67
N TYR A 130 -7.13 16.64 3.61
CA TYR A 130 -6.76 15.23 3.73
C TYR A 130 -5.31 15.06 4.20
N VAL A 131 -4.40 15.88 3.67
CA VAL A 131 -2.99 15.91 4.09
C VAL A 131 -2.89 16.26 5.58
N ALA A 132 -3.59 17.30 6.02
CA ALA A 132 -3.66 17.73 7.40
C ALA A 132 -4.22 16.63 8.31
N ALA A 133 -5.37 16.05 7.95
CA ALA A 133 -5.99 14.95 8.70
C ALA A 133 -5.10 13.71 8.82
N THR A 134 -4.19 13.50 7.86
CA THR A 134 -3.27 12.36 7.87
C THR A 134 -2.05 12.60 8.75
N LEU A 135 -1.54 13.83 8.81
CA LEU A 135 -0.21 14.15 9.36
C LEU A 135 -0.21 15.05 10.59
N ASP A 136 -1.26 15.82 10.88
CA ASP A 136 -1.20 16.88 11.91
C ASP A 136 -1.29 16.39 13.35
N ASP A 137 -1.88 15.22 13.58
CA ASP A 137 -2.01 14.61 14.90
C ASP A 137 -0.94 13.53 15.19
N VAL A 138 0.02 13.31 14.28
CA VAL A 138 1.11 12.34 14.47
C VAL A 138 2.39 13.02 14.95
N ASP A 139 3.18 12.33 15.77
CA ASP A 139 4.52 12.76 16.17
C ASP A 139 5.52 12.47 15.03
N PRO A 140 6.13 13.50 14.40
CA PRO A 140 7.08 13.29 13.30
C PRO A 140 8.31 12.46 13.70
N LEU A 141 8.71 12.47 14.98
CA LEU A 141 9.86 11.70 15.48
C LEU A 141 9.53 10.24 15.78
N ARG A 142 8.25 9.88 15.77
CA ARG A 142 7.75 8.49 15.96
C ARG A 142 6.92 8.00 14.80
N THR A 143 7.01 8.66 13.65
CA THR A 143 6.26 8.32 12.44
C THR A 143 7.22 7.93 11.32
N LEU A 144 7.03 6.73 10.77
CA LEU A 144 7.72 6.29 9.56
C LEU A 144 6.90 6.70 8.34
N VAL A 145 7.49 7.46 7.42
CA VAL A 145 6.83 7.79 6.14
C VAL A 145 7.47 7.00 5.01
N ILE A 146 6.68 6.17 4.33
CA ILE A 146 7.11 5.36 3.19
C ILE A 146 6.60 6.00 1.91
N ILE A 147 7.52 6.48 1.07
CA ILE A 147 7.19 7.05 -0.24
C ILE A 147 7.09 5.93 -1.27
N ALA A 148 5.88 5.61 -1.68
CA ALA A 148 5.59 4.55 -2.64
C ALA A 148 5.35 5.15 -4.04
N SER A 149 6.37 5.08 -4.89
CA SER A 149 6.32 5.58 -6.27
C SER A 149 7.09 4.67 -7.22
N LYS A 150 6.39 4.03 -8.17
CA LYS A 150 7.02 3.14 -9.16
C LYS A 150 8.04 3.85 -10.04
N SER A 151 7.72 5.07 -10.49
CA SER A 151 8.60 5.85 -11.37
C SER A 151 9.66 6.63 -10.61
N GLY A 152 9.44 6.90 -9.31
CA GLY A 152 10.24 7.86 -8.53
C GLY A 152 10.06 9.33 -8.97
N THR A 153 9.31 9.58 -10.04
CA THR A 153 9.16 10.92 -10.64
C THR A 153 7.75 11.48 -10.55
N THR A 154 6.79 10.70 -10.05
CA THR A 154 5.41 11.16 -9.85
C THR A 154 5.38 12.38 -8.93
N THR A 155 4.67 13.43 -9.36
CA THR A 155 4.67 14.74 -8.69
C THR A 155 4.15 14.66 -7.25
N GLU A 156 3.05 13.96 -7.04
CA GLU A 156 2.33 13.92 -5.76
C GLU A 156 3.13 13.19 -4.68
N PRO A 157 3.67 11.96 -4.88
CA PRO A 157 4.55 11.33 -3.91
C PRO A 157 5.82 12.13 -3.60
N ASN A 158 6.37 12.86 -4.59
CA ASN A 158 7.52 13.72 -4.36
C ASN A 158 7.16 14.98 -3.55
N ALA A 159 5.95 15.52 -3.73
CA ALA A 159 5.44 16.58 -2.86
C ALA A 159 5.21 16.07 -1.42
N PHE A 160 4.67 14.86 -1.26
CA PHE A 160 4.54 14.21 0.05
C PHE A 160 5.89 14.00 0.72
N LEU A 161 6.91 13.55 -0.02
CA LEU A 161 8.28 13.41 0.48
C LEU A 161 8.82 14.75 0.99
N ALA A 162 8.76 15.80 0.17
CA ALA A 162 9.26 17.12 0.54
C ALA A 162 8.56 17.65 1.81
N TYR A 163 7.24 17.47 1.91
CA TYR A 163 6.47 17.92 3.06
C TYR A 163 6.78 17.12 4.33
N ALA A 164 6.80 15.79 4.24
CA ALA A 164 7.14 14.92 5.37
C ALA A 164 8.57 15.16 5.86
N TRP A 165 9.52 15.36 4.93
CA TRP A 165 10.91 15.69 5.26
C TRP A 165 11.00 16.99 6.04
N ALA A 166 10.37 18.07 5.58
CA ALA A 166 10.37 19.35 6.26
C ALA A 166 9.80 19.28 7.69
N ARG A 167 8.77 18.44 7.91
CA ARG A 167 8.20 18.20 9.24
C ARG A 167 9.16 17.44 10.15
N ALA A 168 9.83 16.42 9.64
CA ALA A 168 10.81 15.64 10.40
C ALA A 168 12.02 16.50 10.78
N ASP A 169 12.53 17.29 9.84
CA ASP A 169 13.65 18.22 10.03
C ASP A 169 13.35 19.25 11.13
N ALA A 170 12.20 19.93 11.04
CA ALA A 170 11.76 20.87 12.06
C ALA A 170 11.57 20.22 13.45
N ALA A 171 11.09 18.97 13.49
CA ALA A 171 10.94 18.24 14.75
C ALA A 171 12.30 17.88 15.37
N LEU A 172 13.27 17.46 14.55
CA LEU A 172 14.65 17.17 14.99
C LEU A 172 15.36 18.42 15.52
N ASP A 173 15.18 19.56 14.86
CA ASP A 173 15.68 20.85 15.33
C ASP A 173 15.08 21.24 16.69
N SER A 174 13.79 21.01 16.88
CA SER A 174 13.11 21.36 18.14
C SER A 174 13.62 20.56 19.35
N VAL A 175 14.07 19.31 19.14
CA VAL A 175 14.61 18.47 20.21
C VAL A 175 16.11 18.69 20.44
N SER A 176 16.87 19.02 19.39
CA SER A 176 18.29 19.38 19.51
C SER A 176 18.51 20.75 20.16
N HIS A 177 17.53 21.66 20.06
CA HIS A 177 17.55 22.96 20.73
C HIS A 177 16.93 22.99 22.14
N ARG A 178 16.52 21.86 22.75
CA ARG A 178 16.20 21.85 24.18
C ARG A 178 17.50 22.06 24.97
N PRO A 179 17.70 23.21 25.64
CA PRO A 179 18.84 23.36 26.53
C PRO A 179 18.70 22.32 27.64
N TYR A 180 19.83 21.88 28.19
CA TYR A 180 19.89 21.15 29.45
C TYR A 180 19.33 22.02 30.61
N GLU A 181 18.03 22.30 30.62
CA GLU A 181 17.32 22.80 31.80
C GLU A 181 17.04 21.62 32.73
N ASN A 182 18.12 21.10 33.31
CA ASN A 182 18.17 20.49 34.63
C ASN A 182 19.64 20.39 35.07
N ALA A 183 20.37 21.50 34.94
CA ALA A 183 21.52 21.77 35.79
C ALA A 183 21.00 22.50 37.05
N GLY A 184 20.58 21.74 38.06
CA GLY A 184 20.30 22.29 39.39
C GLY A 184 18.88 22.04 39.92
N ALA A 185 18.63 20.81 40.40
CA ALA A 185 17.77 20.59 41.54
C ALA A 185 18.57 19.74 42.54
N TYR A 186 18.71 20.30 43.75
CA TYR A 186 19.56 19.93 44.88
C TYR A 186 19.55 18.46 45.26
#